data_AF-A0A1H9NFJ6-F1
#
_entry.id   AF-A0A1H9NFJ6-F1
#
_cell.length_a   1.000
_cell.length_b   1.000
_cell.length_c   1.000
_cell.angle_alpha   90.00
_cell.angle_beta   90.00
_cell.angle_gamma   90.00
#
_symmetry.space_group_name_H-M   'P 1'
#
loop_
_entity.id
_entity.type
_entity.pdbx_description
1 polymer ?
#
loop_
_entity_poly.entity_id
_entity_poly.type
_entity_poly.pdbx_seq_one_letter_code
_entity_poly.pdbx_strand_id
1 'polypeptide(L)' 'YVEEAEHLRHSYDIKQIYVKRKETIERVFADAKEKHGMRWTTLRGLKKLSMQAMLTFAAMNLKKLATWTWQVA' A
#
# COMPACT_ATOMS: atom_id res chain seq x y z
N TYR A 1 -12.78 13.91 2.27
CA TYR A 1 -12.18 12.64 1.82
C TYR A 1 -12.13 11.58 2.91
N VAL A 2 -11.49 11.83 4.06
CA VAL A 2 -11.44 10.84 5.17
C VAL A 2 -12.83 10.59 5.77
N GLU A 3 -13.59 11.66 6.03
CA GLU A 3 -14.97 11.58 6.55
C GLU A 3 -15.91 10.81 5.61
N GLU A 4 -15.80 11.06 4.30
CA GLU A 4 -16.56 10.34 3.27
C GLU A 4 -16.21 8.84 3.24
N ALA A 5 -14.93 8.50 3.36
CA ALA A 5 -14.49 7.10 3.40
C ALA A 5 -15.00 6.36 4.65
N GLU A 6 -15.05 7.04 5.80
CA GLU A 6 -15.63 6.47 7.04
C GLU A 6 -17.13 6.24 6.89
N HIS A 7 -17.88 7.20 6.34
CA HIS A 7 -19.31 7.02 6.06
C HIS A 7 -19.55 5.85 5.09
N LEU A 8 -18.82 5.80 3.97
CA LEU A 8 -18.97 4.75 2.96
C LEU A 8 -18.61 3.36 3.47
N ARG A 9 -17.68 3.23 4.42
CA ARG A 9 -17.23 1.93 4.96
C ARG A 9 -18.35 1.10 5.57
N HIS A 10 -19.42 1.74 6.05
CA HIS A 10 -20.58 1.07 6.63
C HIS A 10 -21.60 0.58 5.61
N SER A 11 -21.53 1.05 4.37
CA SER A 11 -22.36 0.55 3.27
C SER A 11 -22.06 -0.92 2.98
N TYR A 12 -23.09 -1.71 2.66
CA TYR A 12 -22.98 -3.16 2.50
C TYR A 12 -21.90 -3.56 1.49
N ASP A 13 -21.90 -2.94 0.31
CA ASP A 13 -20.95 -3.27 -0.77
C ASP A 13 -19.51 -2.91 -0.38
N ILE A 14 -19.32 -1.74 0.21
CA ILE A 14 -18.00 -1.25 0.61
C ILE A 14 -17.47 -2.04 1.80
N LYS A 15 -18.33 -2.45 2.73
CA LYS A 15 -17.93 -3.27 3.89
C LYS A 15 -17.26 -4.57 3.44
N GLN A 16 -17.80 -5.22 2.40
CA GLN A 16 -17.19 -6.44 1.84
C GLN A 16 -15.80 -6.18 1.24
N ILE A 17 -15.64 -5.06 0.52
CA ILE A 17 -14.34 -4.65 -0.03
C ILE A 17 -13.36 -4.29 1.10
N TYR A 18 -13.84 -3.59 2.13
CA TYR A 18 -13.02 -3.11 3.22
C TYR A 18 -12.42 -4.26 4.04
N VAL A 19 -13.12 -5.38 4.20
CA VAL A 19 -12.58 -6.58 4.87
C VAL A 19 -11.30 -7.09 4.19
N LYS A 20 -11.19 -6.97 2.86
CA LYS A 20 -9.99 -7.38 2.09
C LYS A 20 -8.79 -6.46 2.29
N ARG A 21 -8.96 -5.29 2.93
CA ARG A 21 -7.88 -4.34 3.22
C ARG A 21 -6.79 -4.96 4.08
N LYS A 22 -7.15 -5.76 5.08
CA LYS A 22 -6.19 -6.44 5.98
C LYS A 22 -5.29 -7.43 5.23
N GLU A 23 -5.79 -7.98 4.13
CA GLU A 23 -5.11 -9.02 3.34
C GLU A 23 -4.21 -8.43 2.26
N THR A 24 -4.51 -7.21 1.81
CA THR A 24 -3.82 -6.60 0.66
C THR A 24 -3.03 -5.38 1.12
N ILE A 25 -3.74 -4.32 1.49
CA ILE A 25 -3.17 -3.03 1.85
C ILE A 25 -2.31 -3.13 3.12
N GLU A 26 -2.84 -3.68 4.21
CA GLU A 26 -2.11 -3.72 5.48
C GLU A 26 -0.88 -4.66 5.42
N ARG A 27 -0.94 -5.75 4.64
CA ARG A 27 0.23 -6.60 4.39
C ARG A 27 1.33 -5.86 3.62
N VAL A 28 0.96 -5.10 2.59
CA VAL A 28 1.92 -4.30 1.81
C VAL A 28 2.58 -3.23 2.70
N PHE A 29 1.83 -2.57 3.59
CA PHE A 29 2.40 -1.63 4.55
C PHE A 29 3.31 -2.31 5.58
N ALA A 30 2.96 -3.49 6.07
CA ALA A 30 3.83 -4.26 6.96
C ALA A 30 5.15 -4.64 6.27
N ASP A 31 5.09 -5.13 5.03
CA ASP A 31 6.26 -5.43 4.21
C ASP A 31 7.13 -4.19 3.97
N ALA A 32 6.52 -3.04 3.68
CA ALA A 32 7.24 -1.79 3.51
C ALA A 32 8.00 -1.37 4.78
N LYS A 33 7.40 -1.57 5.96
CA LYS A 33 8.06 -1.27 7.25
C LYS A 33 9.23 -2.21 7.53
N GLU A 34 9.01 -3.51 7.41
CA GLU A 34 9.98 -4.52 7.85
C GLU A 34 11.05 -4.83 6.79
N LYS A 35 10.70 -4.85 5.49
CA LYS A 35 11.63 -5.19 4.39
C LYS A 35 12.24 -3.98 3.69
N HIS A 36 11.58 -2.82 3.75
CA HIS A 36 12.00 -1.61 3.03
C HIS A 36 12.36 -0.44 3.96
N GLY A 37 12.54 -0.71 5.26
CA GLY A 37 13.09 0.26 6.22
C GLY A 37 12.16 1.40 6.59
N MET A 38 10.86 1.34 6.24
CA MET A 38 9.91 2.41 6.53
C MET A 38 9.42 2.44 7.99
N ARG A 39 10.00 1.63 8.88
CA ARG A 39 9.77 1.75 10.32
C ARG A 39 10.29 3.09 10.86
N TRP A 40 11.30 3.66 10.20
CA TRP A 40 11.92 4.94 10.56
C TRP A 40 12.08 5.83 9.34
N THR A 41 12.14 7.14 9.57
CA THR A 41 12.46 8.10 8.53
C THR A 41 13.97 8.14 8.31
N THR A 42 14.44 7.60 7.19
CA THR A 42 15.88 7.53 6.88
C THR A 42 16.43 8.77 6.19
N LEU A 43 15.55 9.67 5.70
CA LEU A 43 15.92 10.89 4.96
C LEU A 43 15.40 12.14 5.68
N ARG A 44 16.14 13.25 5.57
CA ARG A 44 15.73 14.54 6.12
C ARG A 44 14.81 15.30 5.15
N GLY A 45 13.65 15.70 5.65
CA GLY A 45 12.68 16.55 4.94
C GLY A 45 11.59 15.76 4.20
N LEU A 46 10.38 16.33 4.19
CA LEU A 46 9.17 15.68 3.65
C LEU A 46 9.29 15.30 2.17
N LYS A 47 9.91 16.16 1.35
CA LYS A 47 10.06 15.90 -0.09
C LYS A 47 10.86 14.63 -0.36
N LYS A 48 11.95 14.41 0.38
CA LYS A 48 12.81 13.23 0.21
C LYS A 48 12.14 11.96 0.71
N LEU A 49 11.46 12.02 1.85
CA LEU A 49 10.69 10.89 2.38
C LEU A 49 9.53 10.50 1.46
N SER A 50 8.81 11.49 0.92
CA SER A 50 7.73 11.26 -0.05
C SER A 50 8.24 10.56 -1.31
N MET A 51 9.38 11.00 -1.85
CA MET A 51 10.03 10.37 -3.00
C MET A 51 10.47 8.93 -2.69
N GLN A 52 11.07 8.68 -1.52
CA GLN A 52 11.43 7.33 -1.08
C GLN A 52 10.19 6.43 -1.01
N ALA A 53 9.12 6.89 -0.36
CA ALA A 53 7.87 6.15 -0.26
C ALA A 53 7.30 5.81 -1.64
N MET A 54 7.21 6.81 -2.51
CA MET A 54 6.68 6.65 -3.87
C MET A 54 7.48 5.63 -4.68
N LEU A 55 8.82 5.71 -4.66
CA LEU A 55 9.69 4.78 -5.38
C LEU A 55 9.56 3.34 -4.86
N THR A 56 9.50 3.16 -3.53
CA THR A 56 9.33 1.82 -2.95
C THR A 56 8.00 1.20 -3.37
N PHE A 57 6.87 1.92 -3.22
CA PHE A 57 5.57 1.37 -3.60
C PHE A 57 5.42 1.17 -5.11
N ALA A 58 6.03 2.04 -5.93
CA ALA A 58 6.10 1.84 -7.38
C ALA A 58 6.81 0.52 -7.71
N ALA A 59 7.98 0.26 -7.11
CA ALA A 59 8.71 -0.99 -7.31
C ALA A 59 7.94 -2.22 -6.82
N MET A 60 7.28 -2.15 -5.67
CA MET A 60 6.42 -3.24 -5.16
C MET A 60 5.27 -3.55 -6.13
N ASN A 61 4.64 -2.52 -6.69
CA ASN A 61 3.58 -2.68 -7.69
C ASN A 61 4.11 -3.26 -9.00
N LEU A 62 5.27 -2.81 -9.48
CA LEU A 62 5.92 -3.37 -10.68
C LEU A 62 6.26 -4.84 -10.49
N LYS A 63 6.80 -5.24 -9.34
CA LYS A 63 7.04 -6.65 -9.02
C LYS A 63 5.76 -7.48 -9.09
N LYS A 64 4.65 -6.94 -8.56
CA LYS A 64 3.34 -7.60 -8.59
C LYS A 64 2.84 -7.79 -10.02
N LEU A 65 2.94 -6.76 -10.86
CA LEU A 65 2.60 -6.83 -12.28
C LEU A 65 3.45 -7.87 -13.01
N ALA A 66 4.77 -7.86 -12.80
CA ALA A 66 5.68 -8.83 -13.40
C ALA A 66 5.34 -10.28 -12.99
N THR A 67 4.95 -10.48 -11.74
CA THR A 67 4.51 -11.80 -11.24
C THR A 67 3.24 -12.26 -11.96
N TRP A 68 2.28 -11.36 -12.17
CA TRP A 68 1.05 -11.68 -12.91
C TRP A 68 1.33 -12.01 -14.36
N THR A 69 2.15 -11.23 -15.06
CA THR A 69 2.49 -11.50 -16.46
C THR A 69 3.27 -12.80 -16.62
N TRP A 70 4.09 -13.16 -15.63
CA TRP A 70 4.85 -14.42 -15.64
C TRP A 70 3.96 -15.64 -15.39
N GLN A 71 2.98 -15.55 -14.50
CA GLN A 71 2.08 -16.67 -14.19
C GLN A 71 1.04 -16.97 -15.29
N VAL A 72 0.80 -15.99 -16.17
CA VAL A 72 -0.12 -16.13 -17.32
C VAL A 72 0.60 -16.71 -18.56
N ALA A 73 1.94 -16.70 -18.57
CA ALA A 73 2.78 -17.30 -19.60
C ALA A 73 3.04 -18.79 -19.31
#